data_AF-A0A1D8G5V1-F1
#
_entry.id   AF-A0A1D8G5V1-F1
#
_cell.length_a   1.000
_cell.length_b   1.000
_cell.length_c   1.000
_cell.angle_alpha   90.00
_cell.angle_beta   90.00
_cell.angle_gamma   90.00
#
_symmetry.space_group_name_H-M   'P 1'
#
loop_
_entity.id
_entity.type
_entity.pdbx_description
1 polymer ?
#
loop_
_entity_poly.entity_id
_entity_poly.type
_entity_poly.pdbx_seq_one_letter_code
_entity_poly.pdbx_strand_id
1 'polypeptide(L)'
;MTAETTGSEAEAAGAGAPPADGAARDRAARDGAARDGATDVRAAGTGAGGAAAAEGRALGDGTARGRAPVEGVVPGRAPVEGAVPGGRAADGGAGRRWAAGDRILWRYRDNADGHVHICRPVTVVRDTPDLLAVWMAPGTECVKPVLADGTPVHEEPLATRYTAPRTTVRTRWSGMGVLKLARPRDPWSVWLFWEDGWEFRSWYVNLESPRVRWSGGVDSEDHYLDISVYPDRSWLWRDEDEFAQAQRAGLMGAAQARRVREAGDAAVELIRAWASPFSDGWEHWRPDPSWAVPELPPDWDRTPARTAP
;
A
#
# COMPACT_ATOMS: atom_id res chain seq x y z
N MET A 1 31.17 -17.07 52.27
CA MET A 1 31.58 -16.75 50.88
C MET A 1 31.51 -18.06 50.13
N THR A 2 30.61 -18.32 49.20
CA THR A 2 29.82 -17.48 48.29
C THR A 2 28.48 -18.17 48.03
N ALA A 3 27.43 -17.38 47.88
CA ALA A 3 26.16 -17.80 47.32
C ALA A 3 26.25 -17.72 45.80
N GLU A 4 25.67 -18.69 45.08
CA GLU A 4 25.29 -18.49 43.68
C GLU A 4 23.83 -18.85 43.49
N THR A 5 23.20 -17.93 42.77
CA THR A 5 21.78 -17.66 42.69
C THR A 5 21.24 -18.21 41.37
N THR A 6 20.02 -18.73 41.45
CA THR A 6 19.15 -19.12 40.34
C THR A 6 18.89 -17.98 39.33
N GLY A 7 18.90 -18.30 38.04
CA GLY A 7 18.17 -17.62 36.96
C GLY A 7 18.00 -18.64 35.83
N SER A 8 16.83 -19.24 35.59
CA SER A 8 15.62 -18.68 35.00
C SER A 8 15.87 -18.06 33.61
N GLU A 9 16.23 -18.90 32.64
CA GLU A 9 16.03 -18.59 31.22
C GLU A 9 14.55 -18.76 30.90
N ALA A 10 13.87 -17.63 30.70
CA ALA A 10 12.53 -17.59 30.17
C ALA A 10 12.58 -17.85 28.65
N GLU A 11 11.91 -18.93 28.24
CA GLU A 11 11.44 -19.23 26.89
C GLU A 11 10.93 -17.97 26.17
N ALA A 12 11.66 -17.54 25.13
CA ALA A 12 11.07 -16.76 24.05
C ALA A 12 10.48 -17.77 23.05
N ALA A 13 9.21 -18.10 23.25
CA ALA A 13 8.43 -18.91 22.34
C ALA A 13 8.42 -18.25 20.95
N GLY A 14 9.13 -18.89 20.01
CA GLY A 14 8.94 -18.64 18.58
C GLY A 14 7.52 -19.04 18.21
N ALA A 15 6.64 -18.06 17.99
CA ALA A 15 5.36 -18.29 17.36
C ALA A 15 5.62 -18.55 15.87
N GLY A 16 5.55 -19.82 15.50
CA GLY A 16 5.94 -20.34 14.19
C GLY A 16 5.17 -19.73 13.02
N ALA A 17 5.90 -19.39 11.96
CA ALA A 17 5.34 -19.38 10.63
C ALA A 17 4.87 -20.80 10.28
N PRO A 18 3.68 -21.00 9.68
CA PRO A 18 3.33 -22.30 9.13
C PRO A 18 4.35 -22.66 8.03
N PRO A 19 4.64 -23.97 7.80
CA PRO A 19 5.54 -24.37 6.74
C PRO A 19 4.98 -23.89 5.40
N ALA A 20 5.79 -23.09 4.68
CA ALA A 20 5.41 -22.60 3.35
C ALA A 20 5.31 -23.78 2.38
N ASP A 21 4.08 -24.18 2.05
CA ASP A 21 3.77 -25.02 0.90
C ASP A 21 4.35 -24.38 -0.39
N GLY A 22 4.69 -25.17 -1.40
CA GLY A 22 5.23 -24.68 -2.67
C GLY A 22 4.36 -23.59 -3.30
N ALA A 23 3.03 -23.70 -3.15
CA ALA A 23 2.07 -22.68 -3.57
C ALA A 23 2.25 -21.33 -2.87
N ALA A 24 2.62 -21.32 -1.59
CA ALA A 24 2.87 -20.08 -0.84
C ALA A 24 4.16 -19.38 -1.32
N ARG A 25 5.18 -20.15 -1.73
CA ARG A 25 6.42 -19.64 -2.33
C ARG A 25 6.21 -19.09 -3.74
N ASP A 26 5.34 -19.70 -4.52
CA ASP A 26 5.01 -19.22 -5.86
C ASP A 26 4.16 -17.94 -5.84
N ARG A 27 3.17 -17.87 -4.94
CA ARG A 27 2.42 -16.61 -4.69
C ARG A 27 3.35 -15.50 -4.23
N ALA A 28 4.42 -15.87 -3.54
CA ALA A 28 5.38 -14.99 -2.95
C ALA A 28 6.29 -14.26 -3.94
N ALA A 29 6.91 -15.02 -4.85
CA ALA A 29 7.79 -14.44 -5.87
C ALA A 29 7.04 -13.46 -6.79
N ARG A 30 5.76 -13.77 -7.08
CA ARG A 30 4.93 -12.94 -7.95
C ARG A 30 4.51 -11.59 -7.32
N ASP A 31 4.54 -11.44 -5.99
CA ASP A 31 4.16 -10.18 -5.31
C ASP A 31 5.32 -9.18 -5.36
N GLY A 32 6.54 -9.63 -5.06
CA GLY A 32 7.76 -8.81 -5.18
C GLY A 32 8.00 -8.33 -6.61
N ALA A 33 7.77 -9.18 -7.61
CA ALA A 33 7.84 -8.77 -9.02
C ALA A 33 6.79 -7.72 -9.40
N ALA A 34 5.61 -7.76 -8.77
CA ALA A 34 4.56 -6.78 -9.00
C ALA A 34 4.94 -5.42 -8.40
N ARG A 35 5.61 -5.36 -7.23
CA ARG A 35 6.10 -4.10 -6.63
C ARG A 35 6.94 -3.27 -7.60
N ASP A 36 7.80 -3.91 -8.39
CA ASP A 36 8.72 -3.26 -9.34
C ASP A 36 8.09 -2.94 -10.71
N GLY A 37 6.84 -3.34 -10.94
CA GLY A 37 6.28 -3.38 -12.29
C GLY A 37 7.14 -4.24 -13.22
N ALA A 38 7.66 -5.35 -12.70
CA ALA A 38 8.62 -6.23 -13.37
C ALA A 38 8.01 -7.56 -13.83
N THR A 39 6.70 -7.74 -13.77
CA THR A 39 6.09 -8.98 -14.25
C THR A 39 6.07 -9.00 -15.78
N ASP A 40 7.06 -9.68 -16.36
CA ASP A 40 7.02 -10.24 -17.70
C ASP A 40 6.42 -11.65 -17.57
N VAL A 41 5.09 -11.75 -17.56
CA VAL A 41 4.42 -13.06 -17.52
C VAL A 41 4.41 -13.62 -18.94
N ARG A 42 5.36 -14.51 -19.23
CA ARG A 42 5.20 -15.45 -20.36
C ARG A 42 4.01 -16.35 -20.05
N ALA A 43 2.87 -16.04 -20.66
CA ALA A 43 1.71 -16.92 -20.67
C ALA A 43 2.08 -18.23 -21.39
N ALA A 44 2.23 -19.31 -20.62
CA ALA A 44 2.19 -20.65 -21.18
C ALA A 44 0.71 -20.99 -21.47
N GLY A 45 0.29 -20.73 -22.70
CA GLY A 45 -1.00 -21.14 -23.21
C GLY A 45 -1.03 -22.64 -23.49
N THR A 46 -2.07 -23.31 -23.01
CA THR A 46 -2.65 -24.49 -23.66
C THR A 46 -4.16 -24.41 -23.51
N GLY A 47 -4.85 -24.48 -24.65
CA GLY A 47 -6.25 -24.10 -24.77
C GLY A 47 -7.28 -25.22 -24.61
N ALA A 48 -8.52 -24.74 -24.68
CA ALA A 48 -9.68 -25.28 -25.38
C ALA A 48 -10.51 -26.42 -24.75
N GLY A 49 -11.79 -26.09 -24.59
CA GLY A 49 -12.95 -26.98 -24.37
C GLY A 49 -13.86 -26.36 -23.30
N GLY A 50 -15.13 -26.06 -23.49
CA GLY A 50 -16.10 -26.27 -24.56
C GLY A 50 -17.43 -25.66 -24.06
N ALA A 51 -18.30 -25.31 -25.00
CA ALA A 51 -19.54 -24.54 -24.81
C ALA A 51 -20.61 -25.20 -23.91
N ALA A 52 -21.50 -24.38 -23.33
CA ALA A 52 -22.96 -24.52 -23.45
C ALA A 52 -23.72 -23.34 -22.83
N ALA A 53 -24.80 -22.95 -23.52
CA ALA A 53 -25.76 -21.91 -23.18
C ALA A 53 -26.87 -22.41 -22.24
N ALA A 54 -27.59 -21.49 -21.58
CA ALA A 54 -29.06 -21.51 -21.51
C ALA A 54 -29.64 -20.23 -20.86
N GLU A 55 -30.71 -19.75 -21.48
CA GLU A 55 -31.58 -18.63 -21.11
C GLU A 55 -32.55 -19.00 -19.97
N GLY A 56 -33.17 -18.00 -19.32
CA GLY A 56 -34.33 -18.21 -18.46
C GLY A 56 -34.86 -16.96 -17.74
N ARG A 57 -35.92 -16.36 -18.30
CA ARG A 57 -36.69 -15.20 -17.80
C ARG A 57 -37.57 -15.52 -16.57
N ALA A 58 -37.95 -14.44 -15.87
CA ALA A 58 -39.28 -14.06 -15.31
C ALA A 58 -39.19 -13.59 -13.85
N LEU A 59 -39.39 -12.30 -13.54
CA LEU A 59 -40.66 -11.58 -13.29
C LEU A 59 -41.42 -12.04 -12.03
N GLY A 60 -41.60 -11.09 -11.10
CA GLY A 60 -42.47 -11.20 -9.93
C GLY A 60 -42.60 -9.87 -9.20
N ASP A 61 -43.63 -9.11 -9.57
CA ASP A 61 -44.14 -7.90 -8.89
C ASP A 61 -44.65 -8.19 -7.47
N GLY A 62 -44.58 -7.21 -6.57
CA GLY A 62 -45.21 -7.27 -5.26
C GLY A 62 -45.13 -5.95 -4.50
N THR A 63 -46.23 -5.20 -4.47
CA THR A 63 -46.37 -3.83 -4.01
C THR A 63 -46.78 -3.70 -2.52
N ALA A 64 -46.16 -2.71 -1.87
CA ALA A 64 -46.79 -1.65 -1.05
C ALA A 64 -47.18 -1.81 0.44
N ARG A 65 -47.03 -0.64 1.11
CA ARG A 65 -47.63 -0.10 2.37
C ARG A 65 -46.82 -0.38 3.64
N GLY A 66 -46.52 0.56 4.53
CA GLY A 66 -46.86 1.98 4.70
C GLY A 66 -46.77 2.37 6.20
N ARG A 67 -46.55 3.66 6.47
CA ARG A 67 -46.61 4.43 7.75
C ARG A 67 -45.39 4.50 8.69
N ALA A 68 -44.88 5.72 8.81
CA ALA A 68 -44.20 6.34 9.96
C ALA A 68 -45.21 7.26 10.71
N PRO A 69 -44.82 8.11 11.69
CA PRO A 69 -43.83 8.01 12.78
C PRO A 69 -44.50 8.22 14.17
N VAL A 70 -43.73 8.17 15.27
CA VAL A 70 -44.17 8.69 16.58
C VAL A 70 -43.14 9.68 17.14
N GLU A 71 -43.64 10.86 17.48
CA GLU A 71 -42.93 11.97 18.11
C GLU A 71 -42.80 11.78 19.63
N GLY A 72 -41.75 12.37 20.21
CA GLY A 72 -41.59 12.59 21.64
C GLY A 72 -40.70 13.81 21.88
N VAL A 73 -41.32 14.92 22.28
CA VAL A 73 -40.75 16.21 22.76
C VAL A 73 -41.07 16.23 24.27
N VAL A 74 -40.27 16.72 25.25
CA VAL A 74 -39.61 18.02 25.61
C VAL A 74 -38.91 17.79 27.00
N PRO A 75 -38.25 18.76 27.71
CA PRO A 75 -37.53 20.00 27.36
C PRO A 75 -36.15 20.21 28.08
N GLY A 76 -35.29 21.06 27.49
CA GLY A 76 -34.77 22.30 28.11
C GLY A 76 -33.55 22.31 29.06
N ARG A 77 -32.41 22.86 28.59
CA ARG A 77 -31.72 24.04 29.17
C ARG A 77 -30.52 24.47 28.30
N ALA A 78 -30.34 25.78 28.14
CA ALA A 78 -29.28 26.45 27.39
C ALA A 78 -28.23 27.08 28.34
N PRO A 79 -27.23 27.85 27.87
CA PRO A 79 -25.80 27.51 27.93
C PRO A 79 -25.03 28.31 29.00
N VAL A 80 -23.79 27.89 29.28
CA VAL A 80 -22.82 28.73 30.02
C VAL A 80 -21.54 28.87 29.21
N GLU A 81 -21.24 30.13 28.87
CA GLU A 81 -19.98 30.60 28.32
C GLU A 81 -18.88 30.55 29.38
N GLY A 82 -17.67 30.18 28.97
CA GLY A 82 -16.47 30.23 29.79
C GLY A 82 -15.24 30.20 28.88
N ALA A 83 -14.81 31.38 28.44
CA ALA A 83 -13.60 31.58 27.67
C ALA A 83 -12.35 31.49 28.56
N VAL A 84 -11.35 30.68 28.17
CA VAL A 84 -9.94 30.83 28.57
C VAL A 84 -9.06 30.49 27.36
N PRO A 85 -8.03 31.29 27.02
CA PRO A 85 -7.41 31.28 25.70
C PRO A 85 -6.13 30.44 25.62
N GLY A 86 -5.74 30.10 24.39
CA GLY A 86 -4.34 30.07 23.99
C GLY A 86 -3.71 28.70 23.81
N GLY A 87 -3.68 28.23 22.56
CA GLY A 87 -2.87 27.09 22.16
C GLY A 87 -3.46 26.29 21.01
N ARG A 88 -3.89 26.96 19.93
CA ARG A 88 -4.16 26.25 18.68
C ARG A 88 -2.79 25.84 18.14
N ALA A 89 -2.38 24.62 18.44
CA ALA A 89 -1.33 23.96 17.69
C ALA A 89 -1.70 24.12 16.21
N ALA A 90 -0.81 24.74 15.44
CA ALA A 90 -0.99 24.90 14.02
C ALA A 90 -1.23 23.50 13.43
N ASP A 91 -2.39 23.33 12.81
CA ASP A 91 -2.70 22.19 11.94
C ASP A 91 -1.86 22.36 10.66
N GLY A 92 -0.56 22.10 10.82
CA GLY A 92 0.46 22.31 9.80
C GLY A 92 0.33 21.28 8.69
N GLY A 93 -0.41 21.64 7.64
CA GLY A 93 -0.29 20.98 6.33
C GLY A 93 -1.43 20.05 5.92
N ALA A 94 -2.68 20.31 6.31
CA ALA A 94 -3.83 19.68 5.64
C ALA A 94 -3.96 20.25 4.21
N GLY A 95 -3.10 19.77 3.30
CA GLY A 95 -3.23 20.05 1.87
C GLY A 95 -4.65 19.71 1.41
N ARG A 96 -5.21 20.54 0.53
CA ARG A 96 -6.56 20.38 -0.04
C ARG A 96 -6.81 18.91 -0.43
N ARG A 97 -8.00 18.40 -0.09
CA ARG A 97 -8.41 17.04 -0.49
C ARG A 97 -8.73 17.00 -1.98
N TRP A 98 -8.44 15.87 -2.60
CA TRP A 98 -8.76 15.59 -3.99
C TRP A 98 -10.15 14.97 -4.11
N ALA A 99 -10.83 15.25 -5.22
CA ALA A 99 -12.08 14.60 -5.56
C ALA A 99 -11.83 13.20 -6.15
N ALA A 100 -12.82 12.32 -6.09
CA ALA A 100 -12.77 11.06 -6.83
C ALA A 100 -12.65 11.35 -8.34
N GLY A 101 -11.75 10.66 -9.04
CA GLY A 101 -11.42 10.90 -10.44
C GLY A 101 -10.27 11.90 -10.66
N ASP A 102 -9.86 12.66 -9.65
CA ASP A 102 -8.66 13.52 -9.76
C ASP A 102 -7.41 12.67 -10.05
N ARG A 103 -6.47 13.24 -10.80
CA ARG A 103 -5.22 12.57 -11.17
C ARG A 103 -4.07 13.17 -10.37
N ILE A 104 -3.32 12.32 -9.68
CA ILE A 104 -2.18 12.72 -8.84
C ILE A 104 -0.98 11.81 -9.08
N LEU A 105 0.18 12.20 -8.56
CA LEU A 105 1.38 11.39 -8.57
C LEU A 105 1.58 10.69 -7.21
N TRP A 106 1.80 9.39 -7.24
CA TRP A 106 2.30 8.61 -6.11
C TRP A 106 3.78 8.35 -6.31
N ARG A 107 4.63 8.95 -5.48
CA ARG A 107 6.09 8.97 -5.70
C ARG A 107 6.88 8.41 -4.53
N TYR A 108 8.02 7.80 -4.84
CA TYR A 108 9.02 7.42 -3.83
C TYR A 108 10.34 8.10 -4.13
N ARG A 109 10.99 8.56 -3.06
CA ARG A 109 12.36 9.05 -3.09
C ARG A 109 13.33 7.91 -2.89
N ASP A 110 14.50 8.03 -3.53
CA ASP A 110 15.63 7.16 -3.30
C ASP A 110 16.19 7.33 -1.90
N ASN A 111 16.53 6.22 -1.25
CA ASN A 111 17.03 6.21 0.12
C ASN A 111 18.45 6.78 0.26
N ALA A 112 19.22 6.91 -0.83
CA ALA A 112 20.59 7.42 -0.79
C ALA A 112 20.66 8.95 -0.94
N ASP A 113 20.03 9.50 -1.97
CA ASP A 113 20.14 10.93 -2.33
C ASP A 113 18.83 11.72 -2.20
N GLY A 114 17.71 11.04 -1.94
CA GLY A 114 16.41 11.67 -1.75
C GLY A 114 15.74 12.18 -3.03
N HIS A 115 16.31 11.94 -4.22
CA HIS A 115 15.66 12.27 -5.48
C HIS A 115 14.49 11.30 -5.76
N VAL A 116 13.47 11.75 -6.49
CA VAL A 116 12.35 10.87 -6.87
C VAL A 116 12.83 9.83 -7.87
N HIS A 117 12.75 8.55 -7.52
CA HIS A 117 13.16 7.44 -8.39
C HIS A 117 12.00 6.57 -8.89
N ILE A 118 10.81 6.71 -8.29
CA ILE A 118 9.57 6.04 -8.69
C ILE A 118 8.49 7.11 -8.77
N CYS A 119 7.77 7.11 -9.89
CA CYS A 119 6.61 7.97 -10.08
C CYS A 119 5.49 7.19 -10.77
N ARG A 120 4.33 7.17 -10.15
CA ARG A 120 3.14 6.47 -10.63
C ARG A 120 1.97 7.46 -10.70
N PRO A 121 1.55 7.85 -11.91
CA PRO A 121 0.27 8.53 -12.08
C PRO A 121 -0.88 7.63 -11.60
N VAL A 122 -1.77 8.17 -10.78
CA VAL A 122 -2.90 7.43 -10.21
C VAL A 122 -4.17 8.27 -10.24
N THR A 123 -5.30 7.61 -10.29
CA THR A 123 -6.62 8.23 -10.15
C THR A 123 -7.10 8.10 -8.71
N VAL A 124 -7.53 9.20 -8.10
CA VAL A 124 -8.05 9.22 -6.73
C VAL A 124 -9.39 8.48 -6.69
N VAL A 125 -9.49 7.49 -5.81
CA VAL A 125 -10.72 6.74 -5.55
C VAL A 125 -11.48 7.39 -4.39
N ARG A 126 -10.75 7.74 -3.32
CA ARG A 126 -11.30 8.35 -2.11
C ARG A 126 -10.19 9.14 -1.40
N ASP A 127 -10.50 10.34 -0.91
CA ASP A 127 -9.59 11.13 -0.07
C ASP A 127 -10.37 11.75 1.10
N THR A 128 -10.34 11.08 2.25
CA THR A 128 -11.00 11.49 3.50
C THR A 128 -9.97 11.77 4.59
N PRO A 129 -10.34 12.31 5.77
CA PRO A 129 -9.42 12.45 6.89
C PRO A 129 -8.72 11.16 7.31
N ASP A 130 -9.34 10.01 7.04
CA ASP A 130 -8.88 8.71 7.53
C ASP A 130 -8.25 7.82 6.47
N LEU A 131 -8.46 8.12 5.17
CA LEU A 131 -8.03 7.26 4.08
C LEU A 131 -7.80 8.03 2.78
N LEU A 132 -6.64 7.83 2.18
CA LEU A 132 -6.37 8.05 0.76
C LEU A 132 -6.39 6.70 0.05
N ALA A 133 -7.31 6.53 -0.90
CA ALA A 133 -7.38 5.39 -1.80
C ALA A 133 -7.14 5.87 -3.23
N VAL A 134 -6.26 5.20 -3.97
CA VAL A 134 -5.91 5.54 -5.35
C VAL A 134 -5.80 4.31 -6.22
N TRP A 135 -6.12 4.46 -7.50
CA TRP A 135 -6.05 3.41 -8.51
C TRP A 135 -4.94 3.71 -9.52
N MET A 136 -4.02 2.76 -9.68
CA MET A 136 -3.05 2.74 -10.77
C MET A 136 -3.56 1.78 -11.84
N ALA A 137 -3.95 2.30 -13.01
CA ALA A 137 -4.53 1.50 -14.07
C ALA A 137 -3.50 0.63 -14.80
N PRO A 138 -3.90 -0.52 -15.39
CA PRO A 138 -3.07 -1.26 -16.35
C PRO A 138 -2.50 -0.34 -17.43
N GLY A 139 -1.24 -0.56 -17.83
CA GLY A 139 -0.61 0.18 -18.92
C GLY A 139 -0.23 1.64 -18.61
N THR A 140 -0.46 2.11 -17.38
CA THR A 140 -0.03 3.45 -16.93
C THR A 140 1.47 3.63 -17.18
N GLU A 141 1.86 4.73 -17.82
CA GLU A 141 3.27 5.10 -17.94
C GLU A 141 3.79 5.57 -16.57
N CYS A 142 4.85 4.92 -16.10
CA CYS A 142 5.46 5.12 -14.80
C CYS A 142 6.96 5.38 -14.96
N VAL A 143 7.57 5.85 -13.88
CA VAL A 143 9.02 5.88 -13.72
C VAL A 143 9.44 4.85 -12.68
N LYS A 144 10.52 4.11 -12.95
CA LYS A 144 11.15 3.19 -12.01
C LYS A 144 12.68 3.30 -12.04
N PRO A 145 13.38 2.93 -10.94
CA PRO A 145 14.82 2.87 -10.92
C PRO A 145 15.33 1.68 -11.75
N VAL A 146 16.49 1.85 -12.35
CA VAL A 146 17.34 0.83 -12.97
C VAL A 146 18.79 1.10 -12.57
N LEU A 147 19.68 0.14 -12.77
CA LEU A 147 21.12 0.44 -12.70
C LEU A 147 21.51 1.44 -13.80
N ALA A 148 22.66 2.09 -13.65
CA ALA A 148 23.14 3.08 -14.60
C ALA A 148 23.34 2.54 -16.03
N ASP A 149 23.53 1.23 -16.19
CA ASP A 149 23.62 0.54 -17.48
C ASP A 149 22.24 0.11 -18.06
N GLY A 150 21.15 0.37 -17.33
CA GLY A 150 19.78 0.03 -17.71
C GLY A 150 19.30 -1.32 -17.17
N THR A 151 20.14 -2.10 -16.48
CA THR A 151 19.78 -3.39 -15.91
C THR A 151 18.69 -3.23 -14.84
N PRO A 152 17.65 -4.09 -14.80
CA PRO A 152 16.66 -4.08 -13.72
C PRO A 152 17.30 -4.27 -12.34
N VAL A 153 16.86 -3.50 -11.35
CA VAL A 153 17.45 -3.52 -9.99
C VAL A 153 17.42 -4.91 -9.35
N HIS A 154 16.33 -5.67 -9.52
CA HIS A 154 16.19 -7.00 -8.93
C HIS A 154 17.12 -8.06 -9.56
N GLU A 155 17.65 -7.81 -10.76
CA GLU A 155 18.65 -8.68 -11.40
C GLU A 155 20.06 -8.45 -10.83
N GLU A 156 20.32 -7.29 -10.21
CA GLU A 156 21.59 -7.02 -9.55
C GLU A 156 21.76 -7.91 -8.30
N PRO A 157 22.93 -8.54 -8.10
CA PRO A 157 23.22 -9.28 -6.89
C PRO A 157 22.98 -8.44 -5.63
N LEU A 158 22.37 -9.05 -4.61
CA LEU A 158 21.99 -8.34 -3.38
C LEU A 158 23.16 -7.59 -2.73
N ALA A 159 24.38 -8.15 -2.80
CA ALA A 159 25.59 -7.54 -2.24
C ALA A 159 25.87 -6.12 -2.77
N THR A 160 25.48 -5.83 -4.01
CA THR A 160 25.75 -4.58 -4.72
C THR A 160 24.48 -3.82 -5.11
N ARG A 161 23.30 -4.44 -5.03
CA ARG A 161 21.98 -3.88 -5.41
C ARG A 161 21.69 -2.47 -4.88
N TYR A 162 22.16 -2.16 -3.66
CA TYR A 162 21.91 -0.89 -2.98
C TYR A 162 23.11 0.06 -2.93
N THR A 163 24.21 -0.30 -3.61
CA THR A 163 25.41 0.55 -3.73
C THR A 163 25.76 0.84 -5.18
N ALA A 164 25.27 0.02 -6.12
CA ALA A 164 25.46 0.22 -7.55
C ALA A 164 24.80 1.53 -8.00
N PRO A 165 25.45 2.34 -8.87
CA PRO A 165 24.86 3.57 -9.39
C PRO A 165 23.54 3.30 -10.12
N ARG A 166 22.56 4.18 -9.91
CA ARG A 166 21.22 4.07 -10.48
C ARG A 166 20.89 5.24 -11.40
N THR A 167 19.92 5.00 -12.27
CA THR A 167 19.19 6.03 -13.01
C THR A 167 17.71 5.64 -13.06
N THR A 168 16.89 6.41 -13.75
CA THR A 168 15.46 6.14 -13.91
C THR A 168 15.09 5.91 -15.38
N VAL A 169 14.13 5.03 -15.61
CA VAL A 169 13.53 4.82 -16.94
C VAL A 169 12.02 4.96 -16.89
N ARG A 170 11.44 5.40 -18.01
CA ARG A 170 10.00 5.33 -18.24
C ARG A 170 9.64 3.91 -18.65
N THR A 171 8.56 3.40 -18.10
CA THR A 171 8.04 2.06 -18.40
C THR A 171 6.52 2.07 -18.32
N ARG A 172 5.86 1.04 -18.87
CA ARG A 172 4.42 0.85 -18.67
C ARG A 172 4.20 -0.19 -17.59
N TRP A 173 3.25 0.08 -16.71
CA TRP A 173 2.78 -0.90 -15.74
C TRP A 173 2.21 -2.13 -16.46
N SER A 174 2.79 -3.31 -16.21
CA SER A 174 2.32 -4.58 -16.76
C SER A 174 1.31 -5.27 -15.85
N GLY A 175 0.44 -6.07 -16.44
CA GLY A 175 -0.60 -6.81 -15.71
C GLY A 175 -1.78 -5.96 -15.24
N MET A 176 -2.53 -6.50 -14.28
CA MET A 176 -3.68 -5.82 -13.67
C MET A 176 -3.26 -4.57 -12.90
N GLY A 177 -4.19 -3.63 -12.76
CA GLY A 177 -3.96 -2.42 -11.99
C GLY A 177 -3.91 -2.69 -10.49
N VAL A 178 -3.47 -1.68 -9.74
CA VAL A 178 -3.27 -1.77 -8.30
C VAL A 178 -4.09 -0.71 -7.59
N LEU A 179 -4.88 -1.12 -6.61
CA LEU A 179 -5.53 -0.21 -5.66
C LEU A 179 -4.59 -0.02 -4.48
N LYS A 180 -4.27 1.22 -4.12
CA LYS A 180 -3.44 1.55 -2.95
C LYS A 180 -4.25 2.28 -1.91
N LEU A 181 -4.14 1.85 -0.66
CA LEU A 181 -4.85 2.37 0.50
C LEU A 181 -3.82 2.89 1.52
N ALA A 182 -3.91 4.16 1.90
CA ALA A 182 -3.03 4.76 2.90
C ALA A 182 -3.83 5.57 3.92
N ARG A 183 -3.72 5.21 5.19
CA ARG A 183 -4.18 6.07 6.28
C ARG A 183 -3.12 7.14 6.53
N PRO A 184 -3.47 8.42 6.77
CA PRO A 184 -2.50 9.51 6.69
C PRO A 184 -1.28 9.43 7.62
N ARG A 185 -1.39 8.75 8.76
CA ARG A 185 -0.31 8.65 9.76
C ARG A 185 0.34 7.27 9.83
N ASP A 186 -0.19 6.29 9.12
CA ASP A 186 0.35 4.94 9.17
C ASP A 186 1.69 4.92 8.41
N PRO A 187 2.76 4.34 8.98
CA PRO A 187 4.05 4.15 8.31
C PRO A 187 4.02 2.96 7.33
N TRP A 188 2.89 2.78 6.64
CA TRP A 188 2.69 1.83 5.55
C TRP A 188 1.52 2.26 4.66
N SER A 189 1.43 1.64 3.48
CA SER A 189 0.20 1.56 2.70
C SER A 189 -0.13 0.11 2.39
N VAL A 190 -1.40 -0.18 2.15
CA VAL A 190 -1.88 -1.52 1.77
C VAL A 190 -2.30 -1.49 0.31
N TRP A 191 -1.67 -2.31 -0.52
CA TRP A 191 -1.97 -2.43 -1.94
C TRP A 191 -2.74 -3.71 -2.18
N LEU A 192 -3.66 -3.67 -3.13
CA LEU A 192 -4.44 -4.83 -3.52
C LEU A 192 -4.04 -5.24 -4.93
N PHE A 193 -3.78 -6.53 -5.09
CA PHE A 193 -3.44 -7.16 -6.35
C PHE A 193 -4.52 -8.16 -6.76
N TRP A 194 -4.81 -8.17 -8.05
CA TRP A 194 -5.68 -9.14 -8.70
C TRP A 194 -4.93 -9.82 -9.84
N GLU A 195 -5.29 -11.06 -10.15
CA GLU A 195 -4.98 -11.69 -11.43
C GLU A 195 -6.01 -11.25 -12.49
N ASP A 196 -5.78 -11.65 -13.74
CA ASP A 196 -6.71 -11.40 -14.85
C ASP A 196 -8.13 -11.85 -14.51
N GLY A 197 -9.13 -11.09 -14.95
CA GLY A 197 -10.54 -11.39 -14.64
C GLY A 197 -10.98 -10.98 -13.22
N TRP A 198 -10.18 -10.17 -12.52
CA TRP A 198 -10.47 -9.68 -11.17
C TRP A 198 -10.51 -10.77 -10.09
N GLU A 199 -9.74 -11.84 -10.28
CA GLU A 199 -9.48 -12.82 -9.23
C GLU A 199 -8.57 -12.17 -8.18
N PHE A 200 -9.09 -11.99 -6.96
CA PHE A 200 -8.32 -11.32 -5.92
C PHE A 200 -7.18 -12.21 -5.41
N ARG A 201 -5.98 -11.65 -5.40
CA ARG A 201 -4.75 -12.40 -5.15
C ARG A 201 -4.20 -12.18 -3.75
N SER A 202 -3.98 -10.92 -3.38
CA SER A 202 -3.31 -10.57 -2.12
C SER A 202 -3.52 -9.10 -1.76
N TRP A 203 -3.47 -8.83 -0.45
CA TRP A 203 -3.05 -7.53 0.05
C TRP A 203 -1.53 -7.52 0.23
N TYR A 204 -0.93 -6.36 0.02
CA TYR A 204 0.50 -6.13 0.18
C TYR A 204 0.72 -4.91 1.05
N VAL A 205 1.25 -5.11 2.24
CA VAL A 205 1.63 -4.01 3.14
C VAL A 205 3.02 -3.55 2.74
N ASN A 206 3.09 -2.36 2.12
CA ASN A 206 4.35 -1.70 1.83
C ASN A 206 4.75 -0.88 3.06
N LEU A 207 5.84 -1.20 3.76
CA LEU A 207 6.31 -0.34 4.86
C LEU A 207 7.03 0.87 4.27
N GLU A 208 6.68 2.07 4.75
CA GLU A 208 7.15 3.31 4.13
C GLU A 208 6.96 4.53 5.03
N SER A 209 7.75 5.58 4.82
CA SER A 209 7.63 6.85 5.57
C SER A 209 6.26 7.50 5.36
N PRO A 210 5.53 7.95 6.42
CA PRO A 210 4.26 8.68 6.30
C PRO A 210 4.25 9.67 5.13
N ARG A 211 3.25 9.51 4.26
CA ARG A 211 3.19 10.19 2.97
C ARG A 211 3.06 11.71 3.15
N VAL A 212 3.91 12.47 2.46
CA VAL A 212 3.88 13.93 2.45
C VAL A 212 3.04 14.40 1.26
N ARG A 213 1.97 15.13 1.52
CA ARG A 213 1.08 15.69 0.49
C ARG A 213 1.69 16.96 -0.12
N TRP A 214 1.54 17.13 -1.42
CA TRP A 214 1.94 18.33 -2.15
C TRP A 214 0.96 18.58 -3.31
N SER A 215 1.10 19.70 -4.03
CA SER A 215 0.13 20.13 -5.04
C SER A 215 -0.11 19.13 -6.19
N GLY A 216 0.88 18.27 -6.48
CA GLY A 216 0.79 17.24 -7.53
C GLY A 216 0.56 15.82 -7.02
N GLY A 217 0.47 15.57 -5.71
CA GLY A 217 0.20 14.25 -5.17
C GLY A 217 0.85 13.96 -3.82
N VAL A 218 1.41 12.77 -3.68
CA VAL A 218 2.02 12.28 -2.44
C VAL A 218 3.43 11.74 -2.67
N ASP A 219 4.33 12.07 -1.76
CA ASP A 219 5.70 11.58 -1.75
C ASP A 219 5.95 10.74 -0.51
N SER A 220 6.63 9.61 -0.71
CA SER A 220 7.00 8.65 0.31
C SER A 220 8.48 8.26 0.18
N GLU A 221 8.93 7.41 1.07
CA GLU A 221 10.21 6.72 1.01
C GLU A 221 9.98 5.29 1.47
N ASP A 222 10.44 4.34 0.66
CA ASP A 222 10.23 2.92 0.91
C ASP A 222 11.16 2.40 2.02
N HIS A 223 10.68 1.45 2.83
CA HIS A 223 11.43 0.89 3.96
C HIS A 223 11.88 -0.56 3.77
N TYR A 224 11.89 -1.04 2.53
CA TYR A 224 12.33 -2.36 2.05
C TYR A 224 11.48 -3.53 2.52
N LEU A 225 11.26 -3.65 3.83
CA LEU A 225 10.53 -4.74 4.46
C LEU A 225 9.02 -4.63 4.18
N ASP A 226 8.41 -5.70 3.70
CA ASP A 226 6.98 -5.71 3.35
C ASP A 226 6.25 -6.94 3.91
N ILE A 227 4.93 -7.00 3.74
CA ILE A 227 4.10 -8.14 4.18
C ILE A 227 3.09 -8.50 3.08
N SER A 228 3.08 -9.75 2.63
CA SER A 228 1.97 -10.28 1.83
C SER A 228 0.91 -10.87 2.75
N VAL A 229 -0.36 -10.58 2.48
CA VAL A 229 -1.54 -11.15 3.16
C VAL A 229 -2.46 -11.75 2.11
N TYR A 230 -2.95 -12.96 2.36
CA TYR A 230 -3.74 -13.73 1.40
C TYR A 230 -5.22 -13.82 1.81
N PRO A 231 -6.13 -14.19 0.88
CA PRO A 231 -7.57 -14.29 1.15
C PRO A 231 -7.94 -15.26 2.29
N ASP A 232 -7.13 -16.29 2.52
CA ASP A 232 -7.26 -17.24 3.63
C ASP A 232 -6.72 -16.70 4.98
N ARG A 233 -6.35 -15.41 5.01
CA ARG A 233 -5.77 -14.66 6.14
C ARG A 233 -4.38 -15.11 6.57
N SER A 234 -3.75 -16.03 5.83
CA SER A 234 -2.33 -16.29 5.99
C SER A 234 -1.53 -15.07 5.54
N TRP A 235 -0.36 -14.87 6.14
CA TRP A 235 0.54 -13.77 5.80
C TRP A 235 1.99 -14.19 5.96
N LEU A 236 2.90 -13.47 5.30
CA LEU A 236 4.33 -13.69 5.43
C LEU A 236 5.15 -12.42 5.15
N TRP A 237 6.33 -12.34 5.76
CA TRP A 237 7.30 -11.27 5.53
C TRP A 237 7.94 -11.35 4.15
N ARG A 238 8.17 -10.18 3.56
CA ARG A 238 8.82 -9.98 2.27
C ARG A 238 10.11 -9.21 2.46
N ASP A 239 11.10 -9.52 1.64
CA ASP A 239 12.28 -8.70 1.44
C ASP A 239 13.06 -8.44 2.75
N GLU A 240 13.07 -9.44 3.65
CA GLU A 240 13.84 -9.40 4.90
C GLU A 240 15.35 -9.30 4.64
N ASP A 241 15.82 -9.93 3.56
CA ASP A 241 17.21 -9.91 3.10
C ASP A 241 17.61 -8.57 2.49
N GLU A 242 16.71 -7.97 1.71
CA GLU A 242 16.80 -6.60 1.20
C GLU A 242 16.87 -5.58 2.34
N PHE A 243 15.96 -5.67 3.31
CA PHE A 243 15.96 -4.82 4.51
C PHE A 243 17.25 -4.96 5.32
N ALA A 244 17.76 -6.18 5.47
CA ALA A 244 19.05 -6.41 6.13
C ALA A 244 20.23 -5.85 5.31
N GLN A 245 20.16 -5.94 3.99
CA GLN A 245 21.20 -5.41 3.11
C GLN A 245 21.21 -3.88 3.08
N ALA A 246 20.06 -3.21 3.07
CA ALA A 246 19.97 -1.76 3.14
C ALA A 246 20.63 -1.21 4.41
N GLN A 247 20.48 -1.91 5.55
CA GLN A 247 21.20 -1.59 6.79
C GLN A 247 22.72 -1.77 6.64
N ARG A 248 23.18 -2.88 6.05
CA ARG A 248 24.62 -3.11 5.79
C ARG A 248 25.22 -2.07 4.85
N ALA A 249 24.45 -1.61 3.87
CA ALA A 249 24.84 -0.57 2.93
C ALA A 249 24.80 0.85 3.52
N GLY A 250 24.33 1.02 4.77
CA GLY A 250 24.26 2.30 5.45
C GLY A 250 23.08 3.18 5.02
N LEU A 251 22.16 2.67 4.20
CA LEU A 251 20.95 3.38 3.76
C LEU A 251 19.89 3.47 4.87
N MET A 252 19.99 2.62 5.89
CA MET A 252 19.09 2.64 7.03
C MET A 252 19.85 2.46 8.35
N GLY A 253 19.86 3.51 9.17
CA GLY A 253 20.48 3.45 10.50
C GLY A 253 19.67 2.60 11.48
N ALA A 254 20.32 2.10 12.53
CA ALA A 254 19.71 1.19 13.52
C ALA A 254 18.41 1.74 14.16
N ALA A 255 18.34 3.06 14.41
CA ALA A 255 17.14 3.66 14.96
C ALA A 255 15.96 3.68 13.98
N GLN A 256 16.22 3.89 12.68
CA GLN A 256 15.18 3.80 11.65
C GLN A 256 14.75 2.35 11.45
N ALA A 257 15.69 1.41 11.39
CA ALA A 257 15.39 -0.01 11.27
C ALA A 257 14.50 -0.52 12.41
N ARG A 258 14.72 -0.08 13.67
CA ARG A 258 13.81 -0.39 14.78
C ARG A 258 12.39 0.13 14.56
N ARG A 259 12.24 1.38 14.12
CA ARG A 259 10.92 1.96 13.81
C ARG A 259 10.20 1.22 12.68
N VAL A 260 10.94 0.73 11.68
CA VAL A 260 10.37 -0.09 10.59
C VAL A 260 9.86 -1.42 11.14
N ARG A 261 10.62 -2.08 12.03
CA ARG A 261 10.15 -3.32 12.68
C ARG A 261 8.92 -3.08 13.55
N GLU A 262 8.93 -2.03 14.38
CA GLU A 262 7.76 -1.64 15.19
C GLU A 262 6.52 -1.35 14.33
N ALA A 263 6.71 -0.69 13.18
CA ALA A 263 5.64 -0.47 12.20
C ALA A 263 5.12 -1.77 11.60
N GLY A 264 6.02 -2.68 11.23
CA GLY A 264 5.67 -4.00 10.73
C GLY A 264 4.91 -4.84 11.76
N ASP A 265 5.36 -4.85 13.02
CA ASP A 265 4.67 -5.54 14.11
C ASP A 265 3.25 -4.97 14.33
N ALA A 266 3.11 -3.64 14.29
CA ALA A 266 1.80 -3.00 14.36
C ALA A 266 0.87 -3.39 13.19
N ALA A 267 1.41 -3.49 11.97
CA ALA A 267 0.66 -3.97 10.82
C ALA A 267 0.25 -5.45 10.98
N VAL A 268 1.13 -6.31 11.51
CA VAL A 268 0.82 -7.71 11.82
C VAL A 268 -0.31 -7.83 12.85
N GLU A 269 -0.35 -6.97 13.86
CA GLU A 269 -1.47 -6.96 14.82
C GLU A 269 -2.81 -6.61 14.15
N LEU A 270 -2.83 -5.68 13.20
CA LEU A 270 -4.02 -5.40 12.39
C LEU A 270 -4.43 -6.59 11.52
N ILE A 271 -3.46 -7.29 10.92
CA ILE A 271 -3.71 -8.50 10.12
C ILE A 271 -4.31 -9.60 11.00
N ARG A 272 -3.73 -9.87 12.18
CA ARG A 272 -4.19 -10.89 13.14
C ARG A 272 -5.60 -10.59 13.65
N ALA A 273 -5.90 -9.32 13.91
CA ALA A 273 -7.23 -8.87 14.31
C ALA A 273 -8.24 -8.88 13.15
N TRP A 274 -7.79 -9.10 11.92
CA TRP A 274 -8.55 -8.91 10.69
C TRP A 274 -9.24 -7.54 10.67
N ALA A 275 -8.49 -6.50 11.00
CA ALA A 275 -8.97 -5.13 11.05
C ALA A 275 -8.86 -4.44 9.69
N SER A 276 -9.35 -3.19 9.60
CA SER A 276 -9.20 -2.37 8.41
C SER A 276 -7.72 -2.21 8.00
N PRO A 277 -7.41 -2.26 6.70
CA PRO A 277 -8.35 -2.35 5.57
C PRO A 277 -8.70 -3.79 5.14
N PHE A 278 -8.15 -4.82 5.79
CA PHE A 278 -8.31 -6.22 5.37
C PHE A 278 -9.75 -6.75 5.51
N SER A 279 -10.53 -6.18 6.43
CA SER A 279 -11.95 -6.51 6.65
C SER A 279 -12.94 -5.71 5.80
N ASP A 280 -12.48 -4.74 5.01
CA ASP A 280 -13.35 -3.68 4.51
C ASP A 280 -13.95 -3.97 3.13
N GLY A 281 -13.64 -5.12 2.52
CA GLY A 281 -14.21 -5.56 1.25
C GLY A 281 -13.63 -4.88 0.00
N TRP A 282 -12.45 -4.25 0.11
CA TRP A 282 -11.77 -3.58 -1.01
C TRP A 282 -11.38 -4.53 -2.15
N GLU A 283 -11.22 -5.82 -1.88
CA GLU A 283 -11.03 -6.88 -2.87
C GLU A 283 -12.17 -6.97 -3.90
N HIS A 284 -13.36 -6.46 -3.55
CA HIS A 284 -14.54 -6.40 -4.42
C HIS A 284 -14.68 -5.07 -5.17
N TRP A 285 -13.83 -4.08 -4.87
CA TRP A 285 -13.87 -2.78 -5.53
C TRP A 285 -13.47 -2.87 -7.01
N ARG A 286 -14.06 -2.02 -7.86
CA ARG A 286 -13.75 -1.89 -9.29
C ARG A 286 -13.62 -0.40 -9.67
N PRO A 287 -12.71 -0.03 -10.60
CA PRO A 287 -12.59 1.32 -11.10
C PRO A 287 -13.83 1.68 -11.91
N ASP A 288 -14.16 2.97 -11.92
CA ASP A 288 -15.14 3.49 -12.86
C ASP A 288 -14.61 3.28 -14.29
N PRO A 289 -15.36 2.58 -15.17
CA PRO A 289 -14.91 2.30 -16.53
C PRO A 289 -14.73 3.55 -17.40
N SER A 290 -15.25 4.71 -16.98
CA SER A 290 -15.04 5.99 -17.65
C SER A 290 -13.70 6.66 -17.32
N TRP A 291 -12.98 6.18 -16.30
CA TRP A 291 -11.67 6.74 -15.95
C TRP A 291 -10.62 6.36 -16.99
N ALA A 292 -10.14 7.37 -17.72
CA ALA A 292 -8.98 7.22 -18.58
C ALA A 292 -7.70 6.98 -17.77
N VAL A 293 -6.74 6.28 -18.38
CA VAL A 293 -5.39 6.08 -17.84
C VAL A 293 -4.72 7.45 -17.66
N PRO A 294 -4.22 7.79 -16.45
CA PRO A 294 -3.56 9.07 -16.21
C PRO A 294 -2.19 9.12 -16.92
N GLU A 295 -1.88 10.28 -17.50
CA GLU A 295 -0.61 10.52 -18.19
C GLU A 295 0.52 10.84 -17.21
N LEU A 296 1.75 10.43 -17.54
CA LEU A 296 2.96 10.85 -16.82
C LEU A 296 3.35 12.27 -17.26
N PRO A 297 3.26 13.28 -16.37
CA PRO A 297 3.60 14.64 -16.76
C PRO A 297 5.10 14.79 -17.07
N PRO A 298 5.50 15.69 -18.00
CA PRO A 298 6.90 15.92 -18.31
C PRO A 298 7.76 16.34 -17.11
N ASP A 299 7.17 17.06 -16.15
CA ASP A 299 7.77 17.56 -14.91
C ASP A 299 7.51 16.64 -13.70
N TRP A 300 7.43 15.32 -13.93
CA TRP A 300 7.12 14.31 -12.90
C TRP A 300 8.12 14.30 -11.72
N ASP A 301 9.36 14.74 -11.94
CA ASP A 301 10.48 14.75 -11.01
C ASP A 301 10.59 16.07 -10.22
N ARG A 302 9.72 17.05 -10.50
CA ARG A 302 9.76 18.34 -9.81
C ARG A 302 9.67 18.14 -8.29
N THR A 303 10.59 18.75 -7.57
CA THR A 303 10.57 18.74 -6.11
C THR A 303 9.88 20.03 -5.66
N PRO A 304 8.71 19.95 -4.99
CA PRO A 304 8.07 21.16 -4.48
C PRO A 304 9.00 21.84 -3.47
N ALA A 305 9.05 23.16 -3.48
CA ALA A 305 9.77 23.91 -2.45
C ALA A 305 9.25 23.44 -1.09
N ARG A 306 10.15 22.94 -0.22
CA ARG A 306 9.79 22.50 1.13
C ARG A 306 9.10 23.67 1.83
N THR A 307 7.79 23.58 2.07
CA THR A 307 7.18 24.40 3.11
C THR A 307 7.73 23.85 4.42
N ALA A 308 8.67 24.58 5.01
CA ALA A 308 9.17 24.25 6.34
C ALA A 308 7.98 24.15 7.33
N PRO A 309 8.06 23.27 8.34
CA PRO A 309 7.02 23.14 9.36
C PRO A 309 6.77 24.46 10.12
#